data_AF-A0A2U3L1S4-F1
#
_entry.id   AF-A0A2U3L1S4-F1
#
_cell.length_a   1.000
_cell.length_b   1.000
_cell.length_c   1.000
_cell.angle_alpha   90.00
_cell.angle_beta   90.00
_cell.angle_gamma   90.00
#
_symmetry.space_group_name_H-M   'P 1'
#
loop_
_entity.id
_entity.type
_entity.pdbx_description
1 polymer ?
#
loop_
_entity_poly.entity_id
_entity_poly.type
_entity_poly.pdbx_seq_one_letter_code
_entity_poly.pdbx_strand_id
1 'polypeptide(L)'
;MPFGPRIIREPTAISCRPRADRHFVQAVRRLTRLHVRSVEQPVNLDDGAVYDWPWLYAVQTGHWQLTDAQAKSMREYLLRGGFFMADDFWGEGEWEVFMSSMRKVFPERQVVELENKDEIFHVIYDLDDRYQVASMGSVNRGTSWKCDGCPDHWRGIFDDHGRLMVAITFQSDVGDSWEWADAPYYPARYAALGIRIGVNYIIYSMTH
;
A
#
# COMPACT_ATOMS: atom_id res chain seq x y z
N MET A 1 17.92 -38.26 -5.90
CA MET A 1 16.73 -37.54 -5.43
C MET A 1 17.10 -36.06 -5.28
N PRO A 2 16.61 -35.14 -6.14
CA PRO A 2 16.80 -33.73 -5.88
C PRO A 2 15.47 -33.10 -5.45
N PHE A 3 15.43 -32.65 -4.20
CA PHE A 3 14.45 -31.70 -3.72
C PHE A 3 14.77 -30.35 -4.36
N GLY A 4 13.95 -29.93 -5.32
CA GLY A 4 13.94 -28.55 -5.81
C GLY A 4 13.37 -27.60 -4.73
N PRO A 5 13.73 -26.31 -4.76
CA PRO A 5 13.20 -25.34 -3.82
C PRO A 5 11.69 -25.20 -4.01
N ARG A 6 10.92 -25.53 -2.97
CA ARG A 6 9.50 -25.17 -2.89
C ARG A 6 9.41 -23.69 -2.58
N ILE A 7 8.96 -22.90 -3.55
CA ILE A 7 8.45 -21.55 -3.30
C ILE A 7 7.15 -21.73 -2.53
N ILE A 8 7.19 -21.48 -1.23
CA ILE A 8 5.99 -21.43 -0.40
C ILE A 8 5.34 -20.07 -0.69
N ARG A 9 4.27 -20.09 -1.50
CA ARG A 9 3.31 -18.99 -1.60
C ARG A 9 2.33 -19.16 -0.43
N GLU A 10 2.58 -18.48 0.68
CA GLU A 10 1.61 -18.35 1.77
C GLU A 10 0.84 -17.02 1.65
N PRO A 11 -0.47 -16.98 1.97
CA PRO A 11 -1.32 -15.80 1.79
C PRO A 11 -1.15 -14.72 2.89
N THR A 12 -0.04 -14.72 3.62
CA THR A 12 0.10 -13.94 4.88
C THR A 12 1.32 -13.03 4.94
N ALA A 13 2.10 -12.89 3.86
CA ALA A 13 3.16 -11.89 3.79
C ALA A 13 2.59 -10.54 3.33
N ILE A 14 2.68 -9.54 4.20
CA ILE A 14 2.17 -8.19 3.93
C ILE A 14 2.85 -7.56 2.69
N SER A 15 4.09 -7.89 2.30
CA SER A 15 4.59 -7.55 0.95
C SER A 15 5.17 -8.76 0.20
N CYS A 16 4.68 -8.98 -1.02
CA CYS A 16 5.04 -10.10 -1.90
C CYS A 16 5.86 -9.68 -3.14
N ARG A 17 6.38 -8.44 -3.17
CA ARG A 17 7.15 -7.87 -4.30
C ARG A 17 8.54 -7.36 -3.86
N PRO A 18 9.52 -8.25 -3.56
CA PRO A 18 10.84 -7.84 -3.05
C PRO A 18 11.59 -6.83 -3.92
N ARG A 19 11.37 -6.83 -5.24
CA ARG A 19 11.98 -5.85 -6.14
C ARG A 19 11.42 -4.45 -5.91
N ALA A 20 10.09 -4.32 -5.86
CA ALA A 20 9.40 -3.05 -5.59
C ALA A 20 9.88 -2.45 -4.27
N ASP A 21 9.82 -3.23 -3.20
CA ASP A 21 10.18 -2.78 -1.85
C ASP A 21 11.63 -2.30 -1.78
N ARG A 22 12.56 -3.07 -2.37
CA ARG A 22 13.98 -2.72 -2.36
C ARG A 22 14.29 -1.49 -3.19
N HIS A 23 13.64 -1.31 -4.35
CA HIS A 23 13.79 -0.09 -5.14
C HIS A 23 13.21 1.11 -4.40
N PHE A 24 12.04 0.97 -3.79
CA PHE A 24 11.40 2.05 -3.05
C PHE A 24 12.21 2.47 -1.82
N VAL A 25 12.71 1.52 -1.04
CA VAL A 25 13.57 1.78 0.12
C VAL A 25 14.83 2.57 -0.27
N GLN A 26 15.43 2.31 -1.44
CA GLN A 26 16.55 3.11 -1.94
C GLN A 26 16.15 4.57 -2.18
N ALA A 27 14.96 4.80 -2.74
CA ALA A 27 14.41 6.14 -2.91
C ALA A 27 14.16 6.82 -1.55
N VAL A 28 13.57 6.13 -0.58
CA VAL A 28 13.35 6.66 0.78
C VAL A 28 14.66 7.11 1.43
N ARG A 29 15.72 6.29 1.37
CA ARG A 29 17.05 6.64 1.92
C ARG A 29 17.68 7.84 1.23
N ARG A 30 17.40 8.03 -0.05
CA ARG A 30 17.99 9.10 -0.85
C ARG A 30 17.23 10.41 -0.71
N LEU A 31 15.91 10.33 -0.56
CA LEU A 31 15.01 11.48 -0.58
C LEU A 31 14.62 11.96 0.82
N THR A 32 14.93 11.19 1.86
CA THR A 32 14.63 11.51 3.26
C THR A 32 15.84 11.30 4.15
N ARG A 33 15.74 11.70 5.41
CA ARG A 33 16.75 11.42 6.45
C ARG A 33 16.44 10.16 7.25
N LEU A 34 15.45 9.36 6.83
CA LEU A 34 15.06 8.15 7.55
C LEU A 34 16.11 7.05 7.40
N HIS A 35 16.41 6.40 8.53
CA HIS A 35 17.19 5.17 8.55
C HIS A 35 16.24 3.99 8.32
N VAL A 36 16.19 3.51 7.07
CA VAL A 36 15.38 2.34 6.70
C VAL A 36 16.26 1.13 6.40
N ARG A 37 15.76 -0.07 6.72
CA ARG A 37 16.44 -1.34 6.40
C ARG A 37 16.55 -1.48 4.89
N SER A 38 17.63 -2.08 4.40
CA SER A 38 17.86 -2.29 2.96
C SER A 38 16.97 -3.37 2.33
N VAL A 39 16.24 -4.11 3.16
CA VAL A 39 15.36 -5.21 2.77
C VAL A 39 14.03 -5.07 3.48
N GLU A 40 13.00 -5.55 2.80
CA GLU A 40 11.66 -5.76 3.32
C GLU A 40 11.67 -6.67 4.55
N GLN A 41 10.74 -6.44 5.46
CA GLN A 41 10.42 -7.38 6.52
C GLN A 41 9.04 -7.97 6.22
N PRO A 42 8.96 -9.23 5.77
CA PRO A 42 7.70 -9.95 5.76
C PRO A 42 7.15 -10.00 7.19
N VAL A 43 5.90 -9.58 7.34
CA VAL A 43 5.16 -9.59 8.60
C VAL A 43 3.89 -10.40 8.39
N ASN A 44 3.63 -11.29 9.35
CA ASN A 44 2.35 -11.97 9.51
C ASN A 44 1.65 -11.42 10.76
N LEU A 45 0.35 -11.13 10.65
CA LEU A 45 -0.47 -10.59 11.73
C LEU A 45 -0.67 -11.56 12.90
N ASP A 46 -0.40 -12.84 12.70
CA ASP A 46 -0.49 -13.88 13.73
C ASP A 46 0.72 -13.91 14.68
N ASP A 47 1.87 -13.39 14.23
CA ASP A 47 3.16 -13.58 14.92
C ASP A 47 3.51 -12.44 15.90
N GLY A 48 2.70 -11.37 15.94
CA GLY A 48 2.90 -10.22 16.84
C GLY A 48 4.04 -9.27 16.45
N ALA A 49 4.92 -9.64 15.51
CA ALA A 49 6.01 -8.79 15.02
C ALA A 49 5.54 -7.49 14.34
N VAL A 50 4.25 -7.38 14.04
CA VAL A 50 3.62 -6.21 13.44
C VAL A 50 3.81 -4.93 14.27
N TYR A 51 3.90 -5.04 15.60
CA TYR A 51 4.01 -3.88 16.48
C TYR A 51 5.39 -3.21 16.47
N ASP A 52 6.39 -3.86 15.86
CA ASP A 52 7.75 -3.30 15.73
C ASP A 52 7.88 -2.38 14.49
N TRP A 53 6.82 -2.26 13.68
CA TRP A 53 6.86 -1.56 12.39
C TRP A 53 5.83 -0.42 12.34
N PRO A 54 6.25 0.86 12.21
CA PRO A 54 5.32 1.98 12.19
C PRO A 54 4.46 2.05 10.91
N TRP A 55 4.85 1.31 9.87
CA TRP A 55 4.19 1.32 8.57
C TRP A 55 4.11 -0.08 7.99
N LEU A 56 2.91 -0.48 7.60
CA LEU A 56 2.60 -1.71 6.87
C LEU A 56 2.11 -1.37 5.48
N TYR A 57 2.46 -2.22 4.52
CA TYR A 57 2.07 -2.07 3.13
C TYR A 57 1.70 -3.39 2.53
N ALA A 58 0.50 -3.50 1.99
CA ALA A 58 0.05 -4.69 1.28
C ALA A 58 -0.47 -4.40 -0.11
N VAL A 59 -0.11 -5.29 -1.03
CA VAL A 59 -0.61 -5.35 -2.39
C VAL A 59 -1.66 -6.45 -2.52
N GLN A 60 -2.53 -6.37 -3.52
CA GLN A 60 -3.50 -7.43 -3.83
C GLN A 60 -4.43 -7.75 -2.67
N THR A 61 -4.79 -6.72 -1.89
CA THR A 61 -5.74 -6.83 -0.77
C THR A 61 -7.16 -7.14 -1.22
N GLY A 62 -7.42 -7.14 -2.53
CA GLY A 62 -8.62 -7.70 -3.14
C GLY A 62 -8.70 -9.23 -3.16
N HIS A 63 -7.59 -9.91 -2.83
CA HIS A 63 -7.48 -11.38 -2.86
C HIS A 63 -7.18 -11.99 -1.49
N TRP A 64 -7.02 -11.16 -0.46
CA TRP A 64 -6.77 -11.66 0.89
C TRP A 64 -8.07 -12.02 1.60
N GLN A 65 -7.93 -12.70 2.74
CA GLN A 65 -9.05 -12.95 3.63
C GLN A 65 -8.54 -13.00 5.06
N LEU A 66 -8.66 -11.88 5.77
CA LEU A 66 -8.22 -11.83 7.16
C LEU A 66 -9.09 -12.75 8.03
N THR A 67 -8.42 -13.59 8.82
CA THR A 67 -9.07 -14.31 9.91
C THR A 67 -9.50 -13.31 10.99
N ASP A 68 -10.40 -13.71 11.88
CA ASP A 68 -10.86 -12.82 12.95
C ASP A 68 -9.72 -12.48 13.93
N ALA A 69 -8.76 -13.40 14.10
CA ALA A 69 -7.55 -13.15 14.89
C ALA A 69 -6.65 -12.10 14.22
N GLN A 70 -6.40 -12.23 12.92
CA GLN A 70 -5.61 -11.28 12.16
C GLN A 70 -6.28 -9.91 12.09
N ALA A 71 -7.61 -9.86 11.92
CA ALA A 71 -8.37 -8.62 11.93
C ALA A 71 -8.28 -7.91 13.31
N LYS A 72 -8.30 -8.69 14.40
CA LYS A 72 -8.08 -8.15 15.75
C LYS A 72 -6.66 -7.60 15.92
N SER A 73 -5.63 -8.31 15.47
CA SER A 73 -4.24 -7.82 15.49
C SER A 73 -4.07 -6.55 14.66
N MET A 74 -4.68 -6.49 13.48
CA MET A 74 -4.68 -5.31 12.61
C MET A 74 -5.37 -4.12 13.28
N ARG A 75 -6.52 -4.36 13.94
CA ARG A 75 -7.25 -3.32 14.68
C ARG A 75 -6.37 -2.75 15.79
N GLU A 76 -5.77 -3.62 16.59
CA GLU A 76 -4.90 -3.22 17.69
C GLU A 76 -3.67 -2.44 17.18
N TYR A 77 -3.05 -2.91 16.09
CA TYR A 77 -1.93 -2.25 15.44
C TYR A 77 -2.26 -0.81 15.05
N LEU A 78 -3.38 -0.60 14.36
CA LEU A 78 -3.81 0.72 13.89
C LEU A 78 -4.17 1.65 15.05
N LEU A 79 -4.88 1.13 16.07
CA LEU A 79 -5.23 1.90 17.27
C LEU A 79 -4.01 2.28 18.13
N ARG A 80 -2.89 1.58 18.00
CA ARG A 80 -1.62 1.89 18.70
C ARG A 80 -0.80 2.98 18.02
N GLY A 81 -1.27 3.54 16.91
CA GLY A 81 -0.51 4.50 16.13
C GLY A 81 0.04 3.94 14.82
N GLY A 82 -0.15 2.65 14.54
CA GLY A 82 0.29 2.04 13.28
C GLY A 82 -0.39 2.65 12.05
N PHE A 83 0.26 2.52 10.90
CA PHE A 83 -0.25 2.98 9.61
C PHE A 83 -0.26 1.85 8.60
N PHE A 84 -1.34 1.72 7.83
CA PHE A 84 -1.47 0.71 6.79
C PHE A 84 -1.77 1.33 5.43
N MET A 85 -1.00 0.94 4.41
CA MET A 85 -1.27 1.25 3.01
C MET A 85 -1.71 -0.02 2.25
N ALA A 86 -2.90 0.03 1.66
CA ALA A 86 -3.44 -1.01 0.77
C ALA A 86 -3.36 -0.57 -0.70
N ASP A 87 -2.80 -1.43 -1.56
CA ASP A 87 -2.53 -1.14 -2.97
C ASP A 87 -2.80 -2.36 -3.88
N ASP A 88 -2.77 -2.14 -5.20
CA ASP A 88 -2.92 -3.15 -6.27
C ASP A 88 -4.19 -4.02 -6.12
N PHE A 89 -5.35 -3.38 -6.08
CA PHE A 89 -6.64 -4.07 -6.18
C PHE A 89 -7.67 -3.21 -6.92
N TRP A 90 -8.56 -3.87 -7.66
CA TRP A 90 -9.24 -3.32 -8.82
C TRP A 90 -10.68 -3.80 -8.94
N GLY A 91 -11.60 -2.87 -9.18
CA GLY A 91 -13.02 -3.17 -9.41
C GLY A 91 -13.80 -3.57 -8.15
N GLU A 92 -15.13 -3.64 -8.29
CA GLU A 92 -16.05 -3.79 -7.16
C GLU A 92 -15.91 -5.12 -6.42
N GLY A 93 -15.58 -6.20 -7.14
CA GLY A 93 -15.42 -7.52 -6.53
C GLY A 93 -14.27 -7.56 -5.52
N GLU A 94 -13.10 -7.06 -5.94
CA GLU A 94 -11.93 -6.95 -5.06
C GLU A 94 -12.13 -5.92 -3.95
N TRP A 95 -12.85 -4.84 -4.24
CA TRP A 95 -13.27 -3.87 -3.24
C TRP A 95 -14.08 -4.52 -2.12
N GLU A 96 -15.08 -5.34 -2.45
CA GLU A 96 -15.89 -6.02 -1.44
C GLU A 96 -15.09 -7.06 -0.65
N VAL A 97 -14.11 -7.75 -1.27
CA VAL A 97 -13.20 -8.64 -0.53
C VAL A 97 -12.36 -7.84 0.47
N PHE A 98 -11.77 -6.73 0.05
CA PHE A 98 -11.03 -5.83 0.94
C PHE A 98 -11.91 -5.34 2.09
N MET A 99 -13.10 -4.83 1.77
CA MET A 99 -14.05 -4.31 2.75
C MET A 99 -14.57 -5.39 3.68
N SER A 100 -14.71 -6.65 3.25
CA SER A 100 -15.09 -7.75 4.14
C SER A 100 -14.08 -7.94 5.27
N SER A 101 -12.78 -7.77 4.99
CA SER A 101 -11.72 -7.82 5.99
C SER A 101 -11.72 -6.55 6.84
N MET A 102 -11.84 -5.36 6.22
CA MET A 102 -11.84 -4.10 6.97
C MET A 102 -13.06 -3.92 7.88
N ARG A 103 -14.23 -4.45 7.52
CA ARG A 103 -15.42 -4.48 8.40
C ARG A 103 -15.21 -5.35 9.64
N LYS A 104 -14.31 -6.34 9.61
CA LYS A 104 -13.90 -7.09 10.81
C LYS A 104 -12.95 -6.28 11.69
N VAL A 105 -12.04 -5.52 11.06
CA VAL A 105 -11.08 -4.65 11.76
C VAL A 105 -11.82 -3.49 12.44
N PHE A 106 -12.64 -2.77 11.67
CA PHE A 106 -13.42 -1.61 12.11
C PHE A 106 -14.86 -1.66 11.56
N PRO A 107 -15.79 -2.35 12.23
CA PRO A 107 -17.20 -2.34 11.83
C PRO A 107 -17.84 -0.95 11.90
N GLU A 108 -17.31 -0.07 12.74
CA GLU A 108 -17.86 1.26 13.03
C GLU A 108 -17.24 2.40 12.22
N ARG A 109 -16.12 2.18 11.52
CA ARG A 109 -15.41 3.25 10.78
C ARG A 109 -15.74 3.21 9.30
N GLN A 110 -15.94 4.38 8.73
CA GLN A 110 -16.21 4.56 7.31
C GLN A 110 -14.90 4.73 6.54
N VAL A 111 -14.86 4.16 5.35
CA VAL A 111 -13.86 4.51 4.35
C VAL A 111 -14.36 5.73 3.59
N VAL A 112 -13.54 6.77 3.52
CA VAL A 112 -13.86 8.03 2.85
C VAL A 112 -12.90 8.31 1.71
N GLU A 113 -13.34 9.11 0.73
CA GLU A 113 -12.46 9.60 -0.32
C GLU A 113 -11.54 10.69 0.24
N LEU A 114 -10.27 10.65 -0.16
CA LEU A 114 -9.26 11.64 0.20
C LEU A 114 -9.12 12.66 -0.93
N GLU A 115 -9.27 13.93 -0.58
CA GLU A 115 -9.20 15.06 -1.50
C GLU A 115 -7.75 15.52 -1.71
N ASN A 116 -7.51 16.33 -2.74
CA ASN A 116 -6.13 16.80 -3.02
C ASN A 116 -5.52 17.56 -1.84
N LYS A 117 -6.34 18.36 -1.16
CA LYS A 117 -5.95 19.20 -0.01
C LYS A 117 -5.58 18.43 1.27
N ASP A 118 -5.81 17.11 1.34
CA ASP A 118 -5.57 16.35 2.56
C ASP A 118 -4.07 16.26 2.86
N GLU A 119 -3.69 16.45 4.12
CA GLU A 119 -2.30 16.63 4.56
C GLU A 119 -1.37 15.47 4.17
N ILE A 120 -1.91 14.25 4.09
CA ILE A 120 -1.18 13.05 3.64
C ILE A 120 -0.52 13.24 2.26
N PHE A 121 -1.01 14.18 1.45
CA PHE A 121 -0.49 14.49 0.12
C PHE A 121 0.45 15.70 0.07
N HIS A 122 0.76 16.30 1.22
CA HIS A 122 1.49 17.57 1.34
C HIS A 122 2.60 17.54 2.41
N VAL A 123 3.12 16.36 2.77
CA VAL A 123 4.11 16.23 3.85
C VAL A 123 5.54 16.59 3.40
N ILE A 124 6.04 15.96 2.33
CA ILE A 124 7.35 16.26 1.72
C ILE A 124 7.18 16.84 0.32
N TYR A 125 6.22 16.31 -0.43
CA TYR A 125 5.85 16.75 -1.76
C TYR A 125 4.41 17.26 -1.74
N ASP A 126 4.13 18.30 -2.52
CA ASP A 126 2.76 18.76 -2.81
C ASP A 126 2.20 18.00 -4.02
N LEU A 127 1.05 17.34 -3.84
CA LEU A 127 0.42 16.48 -4.86
C LEU A 127 -1.02 16.89 -5.16
N ASP A 128 -1.16 18.00 -5.88
CA ASP A 128 -2.45 18.60 -6.29
C ASP A 128 -3.09 17.98 -7.54
N ASP A 129 -2.40 17.04 -8.20
CA ASP A 129 -2.84 16.41 -9.45
C ASP A 129 -2.47 14.92 -9.43
N ARG A 130 -3.14 14.16 -8.56
CA ARG A 130 -3.02 12.70 -8.49
C ARG A 130 -3.78 12.05 -9.64
N TYR A 131 -3.28 10.90 -10.06
CA TYR A 131 -3.86 10.11 -11.15
C TYR A 131 -3.62 8.63 -10.94
N GLN A 132 -4.39 7.82 -11.65
CA GLN A 132 -4.23 6.37 -11.68
C GLN A 132 -2.81 5.92 -12.04
N VAL A 133 -2.19 5.17 -11.12
CA VAL A 133 -0.87 4.57 -11.34
C VAL A 133 -1.05 3.24 -12.07
N ALA A 134 -0.49 3.16 -13.28
CA ALA A 134 -0.62 1.98 -14.13
C ALA A 134 0.36 0.88 -13.73
N SER A 135 -0.10 -0.36 -13.70
CA SER A 135 0.81 -1.51 -13.66
C SER A 135 1.58 -1.65 -14.97
N MET A 136 2.72 -2.35 -14.96
CA MET A 136 3.48 -2.68 -16.16
C MET A 136 2.64 -3.45 -17.18
N GLY A 137 1.78 -4.35 -16.70
CA GLY A 137 0.83 -5.07 -17.56
C GLY A 137 -0.13 -4.13 -18.29
N SER A 138 -0.64 -3.08 -17.61
CA SER A 138 -1.52 -2.07 -18.23
C SER A 138 -0.75 -1.18 -19.20
N VAL A 139 0.47 -0.75 -18.84
CA VAL A 139 1.37 0.00 -19.74
C VAL A 139 1.59 -0.76 -21.05
N ASN A 140 1.85 -2.07 -20.99
CA ASN A 140 2.05 -2.91 -22.18
C ASN A 140 0.80 -3.02 -23.07
N ARG A 141 -0.40 -2.81 -22.51
CA ARG A 141 -1.67 -2.74 -23.26
C ARG A 141 -2.01 -1.33 -23.74
N GLY A 142 -1.20 -0.32 -23.39
CA GLY A 142 -1.48 1.08 -23.69
C GLY A 142 -2.59 1.69 -22.82
N THR A 143 -2.87 1.12 -21.65
CA THR A 143 -3.90 1.58 -20.71
C THR A 143 -3.31 1.88 -19.33
N SER A 144 -4.09 2.50 -18.44
CA SER A 144 -3.75 2.61 -17.01
C SER A 144 -4.54 1.63 -16.12
N TRP A 145 -5.70 1.17 -16.59
CA TRP A 145 -6.64 0.36 -15.83
C TRP A 145 -6.48 -1.15 -16.04
N LYS A 146 -6.93 -1.95 -15.05
CA LYS A 146 -7.06 -3.41 -15.14
C LYS A 146 -8.52 -3.89 -15.31
N CYS A 147 -9.49 -2.98 -15.21
CA CYS A 147 -10.94 -3.23 -15.29
C CYS A 147 -11.63 -2.16 -16.14
N ASP A 148 -12.79 -2.46 -16.69
CA ASP A 148 -13.57 -1.47 -17.44
C ASP A 148 -14.18 -0.43 -16.48
N GLY A 149 -14.01 0.85 -16.80
CA GLY A 149 -14.65 1.94 -16.05
C GLY A 149 -14.17 2.10 -14.61
N CYS A 150 -12.91 1.75 -14.31
CA CYS A 150 -12.34 1.90 -12.98
C CYS A 150 -11.39 3.11 -12.86
N PRO A 151 -11.89 4.32 -12.51
CA PRO A 151 -11.05 5.49 -12.26
C PRO A 151 -10.25 5.32 -10.96
N ASP A 152 -9.16 6.07 -10.77
CA ASP A 152 -8.45 6.00 -9.49
C ASP A 152 -9.29 6.51 -8.32
N HIS A 153 -9.12 5.85 -7.17
CA HIS A 153 -9.69 6.26 -5.91
C HIS A 153 -8.62 6.28 -4.83
N TRP A 154 -8.50 7.42 -4.16
CA TRP A 154 -7.61 7.61 -3.04
C TRP A 154 -8.49 7.66 -1.81
N ARG A 155 -8.41 6.63 -0.96
CA ARG A 155 -9.34 6.47 0.15
C ARG A 155 -8.63 6.29 1.47
N GLY A 156 -9.36 6.54 2.55
CA GLY A 156 -8.79 6.54 3.88
C GLY A 156 -9.74 6.10 4.98
N ILE A 157 -9.16 5.65 6.09
CA ILE A 157 -9.85 5.51 7.38
C ILE A 157 -9.10 6.34 8.41
N PHE A 158 -9.85 7.23 9.06
CA PHE A 158 -9.35 8.11 10.12
C PHE A 158 -9.59 7.50 11.50
N ASP A 159 -8.70 7.80 12.44
CA ASP A 159 -8.91 7.55 13.87
C ASP A 159 -9.77 8.64 14.53
N ASP A 160 -10.02 8.47 15.84
CA ASP A 160 -10.91 9.34 16.61
C ASP A 160 -10.32 10.75 16.82
N HIS A 161 -9.03 10.95 16.50
CA HIS A 161 -8.33 12.22 16.57
C HIS A 161 -8.17 12.88 15.20
N GLY A 162 -8.75 12.30 14.14
CA GLY A 162 -8.68 12.83 12.78
C GLY A 162 -7.37 12.53 12.07
N ARG A 163 -6.55 11.62 12.58
CA ARG A 163 -5.34 11.15 11.91
C ARG A 163 -5.67 9.99 10.97
N LEU A 164 -5.09 10.01 9.77
CA LEU A 164 -5.25 8.93 8.80
C LEU A 164 -4.43 7.72 9.24
N MET A 165 -5.07 6.58 9.47
CA MET A 165 -4.38 5.34 9.89
C MET A 165 -4.40 4.25 8.81
N VAL A 166 -5.34 4.30 7.87
CA VAL A 166 -5.36 3.43 6.70
C VAL A 166 -5.44 4.29 5.45
N ALA A 167 -4.50 4.13 4.53
CA ALA A 167 -4.54 4.72 3.19
C ALA A 167 -4.75 3.63 2.15
N ILE A 168 -5.56 3.93 1.14
CA ILE A 168 -6.03 2.97 0.15
C ILE A 168 -5.85 3.58 -1.23
N THR A 169 -5.04 2.92 -2.07
CA THR A 169 -4.79 3.31 -3.46
C THR A 169 -5.58 2.39 -4.39
N PHE A 170 -6.90 2.53 -4.35
CA PHE A 170 -7.83 1.64 -5.06
C PHE A 170 -7.81 1.93 -6.56
N GLN A 171 -7.80 0.86 -7.37
CA GLN A 171 -7.72 0.92 -8.83
C GLN A 171 -6.42 1.62 -9.30
N SER A 172 -5.33 1.40 -8.58
CA SER A 172 -3.96 1.81 -8.90
C SER A 172 -2.97 0.73 -8.49
N ASP A 173 -1.76 0.77 -9.05
CA ASP A 173 -0.67 -0.16 -8.74
C ASP A 173 0.59 0.66 -8.40
N VAL A 174 0.60 1.25 -7.21
CA VAL A 174 1.75 2.03 -6.72
C VAL A 174 2.98 1.13 -6.57
N GLY A 175 2.81 -0.14 -6.20
CA GLY A 175 3.88 -1.12 -6.12
C GLY A 175 4.64 -1.31 -7.44
N ASP A 176 3.94 -1.48 -8.57
CA ASP A 176 4.60 -1.59 -9.87
C ASP A 176 5.38 -0.31 -10.23
N SER A 177 4.93 0.86 -9.77
CA SER A 177 5.67 2.11 -10.01
C SER A 177 7.04 2.14 -9.34
N TRP A 178 7.19 1.44 -8.21
CA TRP A 178 8.47 1.25 -7.53
C TRP A 178 9.29 0.15 -8.18
N GLU A 179 8.64 -0.96 -8.54
CA GLU A 179 9.30 -2.12 -9.17
C GLU A 179 10.02 -1.76 -10.47
N TRP A 180 9.37 -0.90 -11.27
CA TRP A 180 9.78 -0.54 -12.61
C TRP A 180 10.33 0.89 -12.73
N ALA A 181 10.60 1.57 -11.61
CA ALA A 181 11.15 2.93 -11.60
C ALA A 181 12.49 3.07 -12.36
N ASP A 182 13.24 1.98 -12.47
CA ASP A 182 14.53 1.90 -13.17
C ASP A 182 14.42 1.39 -14.62
N ALA A 183 13.21 1.06 -15.08
CA ALA A 183 12.99 0.53 -16.42
C ALA A 183 12.74 1.66 -17.43
N PRO A 184 13.52 1.74 -18.53
CA PRO A 184 13.44 2.85 -19.48
C PRO A 184 12.10 2.91 -20.25
N TYR A 185 11.34 1.82 -20.26
CA TYR A 185 10.05 1.70 -20.93
C TYR A 185 8.86 1.92 -20.00
N TYR A 186 9.07 2.01 -18.68
CA TYR A 186 7.99 2.38 -17.76
C TYR A 186 7.82 3.89 -17.75
N PRO A 187 6.60 4.44 -17.95
CA PRO A 187 6.41 5.89 -17.99
C PRO A 187 6.85 6.57 -16.70
N ALA A 188 7.82 7.48 -16.80
CA ALA A 188 8.42 8.18 -15.66
C ALA A 188 7.41 8.91 -14.77
N ARG A 189 6.24 9.32 -15.33
CA ARG A 189 5.17 9.95 -14.57
C ARG A 189 4.65 9.02 -13.45
N TYR A 190 4.40 7.75 -13.75
CA TYR A 190 3.86 6.80 -12.77
C TYR A 190 4.88 6.54 -11.65
N ALA A 191 6.15 6.33 -12.02
CA ALA A 191 7.24 6.19 -11.05
C ALA A 191 7.39 7.43 -10.16
N ALA A 192 7.30 8.63 -10.74
CA ALA A 192 7.39 9.88 -10.00
C ALA A 192 6.26 10.04 -8.98
N LEU A 193 5.00 9.78 -9.38
CA LEU A 193 3.86 9.88 -8.47
C LEU A 193 3.96 8.82 -7.36
N GLY A 194 4.20 7.55 -7.70
CA GLY A 194 4.23 6.49 -6.70
C GLY A 194 5.37 6.62 -5.70
N ILE A 195 6.55 7.08 -6.11
CA ILE A 195 7.63 7.40 -5.16
C ILE A 195 7.23 8.53 -4.22
N ARG A 196 6.63 9.61 -4.73
CA ARG A 196 6.22 10.77 -3.92
C ARG A 196 5.11 10.42 -2.94
N ILE A 197 4.09 9.65 -3.38
CA ILE A 197 3.03 9.11 -2.53
C ILE A 197 3.63 8.27 -1.41
N GLY A 198 4.47 7.28 -1.77
CA GLY A 198 5.10 6.42 -0.77
C GLY A 198 5.92 7.21 0.25
N VAL A 199 6.74 8.18 -0.21
CA VAL A 199 7.54 9.01 0.70
C VAL A 199 6.66 9.85 1.62
N ASN A 200 5.62 10.50 1.09
CA ASN A 200 4.68 11.25 1.91
C ASN A 200 4.00 10.34 2.96
N TYR A 201 3.53 9.15 2.57
CA TYR A 201 2.83 8.24 3.47
C TYR A 201 3.74 7.70 4.58
N ILE A 202 4.99 7.38 4.27
CA ILE A 202 5.99 6.96 5.27
C ILE A 202 6.30 8.08 6.25
N ILE A 203 6.44 9.32 5.77
CA ILE A 203 6.76 10.44 6.68
C ILE A 203 5.55 10.77 7.54
N TYR A 204 4.35 10.84 6.94
CA TYR A 204 3.10 11.04 7.66
C TYR A 204 2.92 10.03 8.80
N SER A 205 3.14 8.73 8.54
CA SER A 205 2.98 7.69 9.56
C SER A 205 3.94 7.81 10.75
N MET A 206 4.99 8.63 10.63
CA MET A 206 5.98 8.86 11.67
C MET A 206 5.85 10.24 12.33
N THR A 207 5.08 11.16 11.76
CA THR A 207 4.97 12.55 12.24
C THR A 207 3.60 12.90 12.83
N HIS A 208 2.60 12.05 12.61
CA HIS A 208 1.21 12.24 13.05
C HIS A 208 0.75 11.07 13.91
#